data_AF-M8CWV0-F1
#
_entry.id   AF-M8CWV0-F1
#
_cell.length_a   1.000
_cell.length_b   1.000
_cell.length_c   1.000
_cell.angle_alpha   90.00
_cell.angle_beta   90.00
_cell.angle_gamma   90.00
#
_symmetry.space_group_name_H-M   'P 1'
#
loop_
_entity.id
_entity.type
_entity.pdbx_description
1 polymer ?
#
loop_
_entity_poly.entity_id
_entity_poly.type
_entity_poly.pdbx_seq_one_letter_code
_entity_poly.pdbx_strand_id
1 'polypeptide(L)'
;MSGATTRFLGLPLPPFLKIDILPEALRGSIDRTTGQVELKFRSRFCFSVGSIYQAPPLFVDTTLTSEESSGAIRRGTGERLDGGGRCKLVGVAVLDPIDDVFMNTFLNLPTECIAYLNATISIASAT
;
A
#
# COMPACT_ATOMS: atom_id res chain seq x y z
N MET A 1 27.63 11.03 1.23
CA MET A 1 26.41 10.45 0.63
C MET A 1 25.75 9.58 1.69
N SER A 2 24.71 10.07 2.36
CA SER A 2 23.99 9.27 3.37
C SER A 2 22.82 8.58 2.66
N GLY A 3 23.06 7.40 2.12
CA GLY A 3 22.00 6.54 1.62
C GLY A 3 21.28 5.92 2.80
N ALA A 4 20.28 6.60 3.35
CA ALA A 4 19.40 6.00 4.33
C ALA A 4 18.60 4.89 3.62
N THR A 5 18.95 3.64 3.87
CA THR A 5 18.24 2.47 3.35
C THR A 5 16.83 2.48 3.94
N THR A 6 15.82 2.77 3.12
CA THR A 6 14.43 2.67 3.57
C THR A 6 14.14 1.21 3.92
N ARG A 7 13.44 0.98 5.03
CA ARG A 7 12.96 -0.37 5.39
C ARG A 7 11.66 -0.59 4.62
N PHE A 8 11.71 -1.37 3.55
CA PHE A 8 10.48 -1.90 2.98
C PHE A 8 10.08 -3.10 3.84
N LEU A 9 8.94 -3.01 4.55
CA LEU A 9 8.43 -4.06 5.45
C LEU A 9 9.37 -4.46 6.61
N GLY A 10 10.29 -3.58 7.02
CA GLY A 10 11.17 -3.80 8.16
C GLY A 10 12.53 -4.45 7.85
N LEU A 11 12.76 -4.90 6.62
CA LEU A 11 13.98 -5.59 6.18
C LEU A 11 14.94 -4.66 5.42
N PRO A 12 16.26 -4.89 5.52
CA PRO A 12 17.23 -4.16 4.71
C PRO A 12 17.00 -4.49 3.23
N LEU A 13 16.84 -3.46 2.39
CA LEU A 13 16.70 -3.64 0.95
C LEU A 13 17.97 -4.30 0.37
N PRO A 14 17.84 -5.38 -0.43
CA PRO A 14 18.95 -5.97 -1.16
C PRO A 14 19.59 -4.92 -2.07
N PRO A 15 20.91 -4.95 -2.24
CA PRO A 15 21.58 -4.05 -3.16
C PRO A 15 21.02 -4.24 -4.58
N PHE A 16 20.79 -3.13 -5.28
CA PHE A 16 20.22 -3.09 -6.63
C PHE A 16 18.79 -3.62 -6.78
N LEU A 17 18.04 -3.80 -5.69
CA LEU A 17 16.61 -4.09 -5.77
C LEU A 17 15.87 -2.88 -6.34
N LYS A 18 15.16 -3.11 -7.44
CA LYS A 18 14.20 -2.19 -8.03
C LYS A 18 12.79 -2.77 -7.85
N ILE A 19 11.88 -1.89 -7.44
CA ILE A 19 10.46 -2.22 -7.28
C ILE A 19 9.67 -1.27 -8.17
N ASP A 20 9.07 -1.79 -9.24
CA ASP A 20 8.12 -1.03 -10.05
C ASP A 20 6.71 -1.24 -9.48
N ILE A 21 6.08 -0.14 -9.05
CA ILE A 21 4.70 -0.14 -8.55
C ILE A 21 3.79 0.28 -9.69
N LEU A 22 2.91 -0.62 -10.10
CA LEU A 22 2.02 -0.41 -11.25
C LEU A 22 0.57 -0.43 -10.74
N PRO A 23 -0.04 0.75 -10.55
CA PRO A 23 -1.40 0.86 -10.04
C PRO A 23 -2.41 0.24 -10.99
N GLU A 24 -3.36 -0.51 -10.45
CA GLU A 24 -4.45 -1.14 -11.21
C GLU A 24 -5.81 -0.51 -10.88
N ALA A 25 -6.03 -0.15 -9.61
CA ALA A 25 -7.24 0.53 -9.19
C ALA A 25 -7.00 1.41 -7.96
N LEU A 26 -7.61 2.59 -7.98
CA LEU A 26 -7.87 3.41 -6.81
C LEU A 26 -9.25 4.03 -6.97
N ARG A 27 -10.27 3.41 -6.37
CA ARG A 27 -11.67 3.80 -6.56
C ARG A 27 -12.53 3.48 -5.36
N GLY A 28 -13.57 4.27 -5.14
CA GLY A 28 -14.51 4.02 -4.05
C GLY A 28 -15.38 5.23 -3.80
N SER A 29 -15.68 5.49 -2.53
CA SER A 29 -16.64 6.51 -2.11
C SER A 29 -16.03 7.48 -1.12
N ILE A 30 -16.60 8.69 -1.12
CA ILE A 30 -16.36 9.73 -0.14
C ILE A 30 -17.72 10.22 0.29
N ASP A 31 -18.06 10.03 1.55
CA ASP A 31 -19.23 10.66 2.15
C ASP A 31 -18.87 12.09 2.55
N ARG A 32 -19.44 13.06 1.83
CA ARG A 32 -19.20 14.49 2.04
C ARG A 32 -19.81 15.02 3.34
N THR A 33 -20.78 14.32 3.91
CA THR A 33 -21.45 14.72 5.14
C THR A 33 -20.61 14.33 6.34
N THR A 34 -20.10 13.10 6.34
CA THR A 34 -19.36 12.54 7.48
C THR A 34 -17.85 12.69 7.34
N GLY A 35 -17.35 12.94 6.13
CA GLY A 35 -15.92 12.92 5.79
C GLY A 35 -15.37 11.49 5.67
N GLN A 36 -16.20 10.46 5.73
CA GLN A 36 -15.76 9.08 5.60
C GLN A 36 -15.25 8.82 4.17
N VAL A 37 -14.10 8.17 4.06
CA VAL A 37 -13.46 7.82 2.78
C VAL A 37 -13.19 6.33 2.76
N GLU A 38 -13.59 5.66 1.70
CA GLU A 38 -13.31 4.25 1.47
C GLU A 38 -12.89 4.03 0.02
N LEU A 39 -11.63 3.64 -0.19
CA LEU A 39 -11.04 3.44 -1.51
C LEU A 39 -10.49 2.03 -1.63
N LYS A 40 -10.99 1.26 -2.59
CA LYS A 40 -10.34 0.03 -3.04
C LYS A 40 -9.05 0.40 -3.76
N PHE A 41 -7.93 -0.10 -3.24
CA PHE A 41 -6.60 0.03 -3.79
C PHE A 41 -6.14 -1.32 -4.29
N ARG A 42 -5.70 -1.36 -5.54
CA ARG A 42 -5.05 -2.52 -6.14
C ARG A 42 -3.84 -2.07 -6.93
N SER A 43 -2.71 -2.73 -6.71
CA SER A 43 -1.48 -2.48 -7.44
C SER A 43 -0.64 -3.74 -7.52
N ARG A 44 0.13 -3.87 -8.59
CA ARG A 44 1.14 -4.92 -8.73
C ARG A 44 2.54 -4.36 -8.48
N PHE A 45 3.32 -5.07 -7.69
CA PHE A 45 4.68 -4.72 -7.30
C PHE A 45 5.62 -5.69 -8.03
N CYS A 46 6.40 -5.17 -8.96
CA CYS A 46 7.32 -5.95 -9.77
C CYS A 46 8.75 -5.79 -9.23
N PHE A 47 9.31 -6.88 -8.71
CA PHE A 47 10.65 -6.88 -8.12
C PHE A 47 11.70 -7.31 -9.14
N SER A 48 12.81 -6.59 -9.21
CA SER A 48 13.98 -6.96 -10.03
C SER A 48 15.28 -6.61 -9.32
N VAL A 49 16.33 -7.38 -9.57
CA VAL A 49 17.67 -7.13 -9.02
C VAL A 49 18.67 -7.13 -10.17
N GLY A 50 19.24 -5.95 -10.45
CA GLY A 50 20.09 -5.75 -11.62
C GLY A 50 19.40 -6.18 -12.92
N SER A 51 20.16 -6.72 -13.88
CA SER A 51 19.66 -7.25 -15.15
C SER A 51 19.43 -8.76 -15.14
N ILE A 52 19.65 -9.42 -14.01
CA ILE A 52 19.78 -10.89 -13.92
C ILE A 52 18.59 -11.56 -13.24
N TYR A 53 17.78 -10.80 -12.50
CA TYR A 53 16.71 -11.37 -11.69
C TYR A 53 15.45 -10.50 -11.77
N GLN A 54 14.31 -11.16 -12.00
CA GLN A 54 12.98 -10.58 -11.99
C GLN A 54 12.01 -11.58 -11.37
N ALA A 55 11.33 -11.17 -10.29
CA ALA A 55 10.33 -11.99 -9.64
C ALA A 55 8.95 -11.86 -10.33
N PRO A 56 8.05 -12.83 -10.16
CA PRO A 56 6.63 -12.64 -10.44
C PRO A 56 6.06 -11.43 -9.70
N PRO A 57 5.02 -10.77 -10.25
CA PRO A 57 4.41 -9.62 -9.62
C PRO A 57 3.71 -10.02 -8.31
N LEU A 58 3.94 -9.25 -7.25
CA LEU A 58 3.17 -9.33 -6.02
C LEU A 58 1.97 -8.41 -6.10
N PHE A 59 0.77 -8.94 -5.85
CA PHE A 59 -0.45 -8.14 -5.83
C PHE A 59 -0.72 -7.65 -4.41
N VAL A 60 -0.98 -6.34 -4.30
CA VAL A 60 -1.51 -5.73 -3.08
C VAL A 60 -2.93 -5.28 -3.39
N ASP A 61 -3.89 -5.92 -2.73
CA ASP A 61 -5.32 -5.63 -2.84
C ASP A 61 -5.85 -5.34 -1.43
N THR A 62 -6.33 -4.12 -1.20
CA THR A 62 -6.84 -3.70 0.11
C THR A 62 -7.83 -2.55 -0.01
N THR A 63 -8.61 -2.36 1.04
CA THR A 63 -9.43 -1.16 1.22
C THR A 63 -8.67 -0.16 2.08
N LEU A 64 -8.40 1.01 1.52
CA LEU A 64 -7.92 2.18 2.25
C LEU A 64 -9.13 2.92 2.81
N THR A 65 -9.27 2.95 4.13
CA THR A 65 -10.39 3.56 4.84
C THR A 65 -9.92 4.68 5.77
N SER A 66 -10.73 5.72 5.94
CA SER A 66 -10.54 6.73 6.99
C SER A 66 -10.91 6.23 8.39
N GLU A 67 -11.50 5.04 8.48
CA GLU A 67 -11.88 4.39 9.73
C GLU A 67 -10.79 3.43 10.22
N GLU A 68 -11.15 2.50 11.10
CA GLU A 68 -10.29 1.41 11.51
C GLU A 68 -10.14 0.35 10.40
N SER A 69 -8.91 -0.14 10.20
CA SER A 69 -8.61 -1.34 9.42
C SER A 69 -7.80 -2.31 10.27
N SER A 70 -8.29 -3.54 10.37
CA SER A 70 -7.73 -4.59 11.24
C SER A 70 -7.61 -5.90 10.46
N GLY A 71 -6.43 -6.51 10.53
CA GLY A 71 -6.18 -7.89 10.13
C GLY A 71 -5.90 -8.78 11.33
N ALA A 72 -5.28 -9.94 11.10
CA ALA A 72 -4.95 -10.89 12.14
C ALA A 72 -3.81 -10.41 13.07
N ILE A 73 -2.90 -9.57 12.56
CA ILE A 73 -1.66 -9.19 13.27
C ILE A 73 -1.49 -7.66 13.34
N ARG A 74 -2.02 -6.94 12.36
CA ARG A 74 -1.86 -5.50 12.14
C ARG A 74 -3.21 -4.82 12.29
N ARG A 75 -3.17 -3.62 12.86
CA ARG A 75 -4.32 -2.75 13.02
C ARG A 75 -3.87 -1.30 12.88
N GLY A 76 -4.72 -0.49 12.28
CA GLY A 76 -4.54 0.95 12.31
C GLY A 76 -5.86 1.68 12.14
N THR A 77 -5.79 2.98 12.37
CA THR A 77 -6.94 3.87 12.31
C THR A 77 -6.58 5.04 11.41
N GLY A 78 -7.47 5.32 10.47
CA GLY A 78 -7.42 6.50 9.61
C GLY A 78 -7.96 7.74 10.32
N GLU A 79 -8.03 8.81 9.56
CA GLU A 79 -8.64 10.08 9.95
C GLU A 79 -9.53 10.54 8.80
N ARG A 80 -10.79 10.86 9.12
CA ARG A 80 -11.78 11.34 8.16
C ARG A 80 -11.34 12.62 7.48
N LEU A 81 -11.91 12.85 6.31
CA LEU A 81 -11.73 14.07 5.53
C LEU A 81 -12.15 15.29 6.34
N ASP A 82 -11.19 16.20 6.57
CA ASP A 82 -11.44 17.48 7.22
C ASP A 82 -11.99 18.53 6.23
N GLY A 83 -12.42 19.69 6.76
CA GLY A 83 -12.92 20.79 5.92
C GLY A 83 -11.88 21.39 4.97
N GLY A 84 -10.59 21.08 5.15
CA GLY A 84 -9.49 21.44 4.24
C GLY A 84 -9.19 20.36 3.20
N GLY A 85 -9.94 19.27 3.17
CA GLY A 85 -9.76 18.15 2.25
C GLY A 85 -8.62 17.21 2.64
N ARG A 86 -8.08 17.28 3.85
CA ARG A 86 -7.03 16.35 4.33
C ARG A 86 -7.66 15.14 4.99
N CYS A 87 -7.10 13.96 4.74
CA CYS A 87 -7.47 12.73 5.41
C CYS A 87 -6.26 11.81 5.56
N LYS A 88 -6.39 10.82 6.43
CA LYS A 88 -5.44 9.71 6.55
C LYS A 88 -6.21 8.42 6.30
N LEU A 89 -5.78 7.66 5.31
CA LEU A 89 -6.37 6.37 5.01
C LEU A 89 -5.45 5.26 5.52
N VAL A 90 -6.05 4.20 6.04
CA VAL A 90 -5.36 3.00 6.48
C VAL A 90 -5.94 1.78 5.78
N GLY A 91 -5.09 0.83 5.41
CA GLY A 91 -5.53 -0.44 4.85
C GLY A 91 -4.62 -1.56 5.30
N VAL A 92 -5.20 -2.67 5.72
CA VAL A 92 -4.50 -3.92 6.00
C VAL A 92 -4.70 -4.87 4.82
N ALA A 93 -3.61 -5.46 4.32
CA ALA A 93 -3.64 -6.41 3.22
C ALA A 93 -2.89 -7.68 3.61
N VAL A 94 -3.46 -8.83 3.29
CA VAL A 94 -2.77 -10.11 3.33
C VAL A 94 -2.11 -10.31 1.97
N LEU A 95 -0.82 -10.63 1.98
CA LEU A 95 -0.01 -10.86 0.80
C LEU A 95 0.25 -12.34 0.66
N ASP A 96 -0.26 -12.92 -0.42
CA ASP A 96 -0.06 -14.33 -0.75
C ASP A 96 1.36 -14.60 -1.25
N PRO A 97 1.89 -15.82 -1.07
CA PRO A 97 3.14 -16.24 -1.69
C PRO A 97 3.04 -16.17 -3.21
N ILE A 98 4.15 -15.83 -3.85
CA ILE A 98 4.32 -15.86 -5.30
C ILE A 98 5.13 -17.09 -5.72
N ASP A 99 5.22 -17.36 -7.01
CA ASP A 99 6.05 -18.45 -7.56
C ASP A 99 7.55 -18.09 -7.55
N ASP A 100 8.08 -17.73 -6.36
CA ASP A 100 9.48 -17.38 -6.14
C ASP A 100 9.86 -17.57 -4.67
N VAL A 101 10.68 -18.59 -4.40
CA VAL A 101 11.12 -18.94 -3.04
C VAL A 101 11.98 -17.84 -2.41
N PHE A 102 12.82 -17.17 -3.20
CA PHE A 102 13.70 -16.11 -2.71
C PHE A 102 12.88 -14.90 -2.26
N MET A 103 11.90 -14.45 -3.06
CA MET A 103 11.01 -13.36 -2.66
C MET A 103 10.05 -13.75 -1.55
N ASN A 104 9.51 -14.96 -1.55
CA ASN A 104 8.67 -15.42 -0.44
C ASN A 104 9.44 -15.40 0.88
N THR A 105 10.70 -15.85 0.87
CA THR A 105 11.57 -15.80 2.06
C THR A 105 11.93 -14.36 2.42
N PHE A 106 12.33 -13.56 1.43
CA PHE A 106 12.75 -12.18 1.63
C PHE A 106 11.60 -11.28 2.14
N LEU A 107 10.37 -11.50 1.70
CA LEU A 107 9.19 -10.73 2.14
C LEU A 107 8.42 -11.42 3.27
N ASN A 108 8.87 -12.61 3.70
CA ASN A 108 8.23 -13.45 4.71
C ASN A 108 6.76 -13.79 4.37
N LEU A 109 6.49 -14.16 3.11
CA LEU A 109 5.16 -14.50 2.61
C LEU A 109 4.72 -15.92 3.03
N PRO A 110 3.43 -16.14 3.35
CA PRO A 110 2.37 -15.14 3.41
C PRO A 110 2.57 -14.18 4.58
N THR A 111 2.23 -12.91 4.38
CA THR A 111 2.38 -11.90 5.42
C THR A 111 1.24 -10.90 5.43
N GLU A 112 1.10 -10.20 6.54
CA GLU A 112 0.15 -9.10 6.67
C GLU A 112 0.89 -7.76 6.67
N CYS A 113 0.49 -6.88 5.75
CA CYS A 113 1.03 -5.53 5.62
C CYS A 113 -0.03 -4.49 5.98
N ILE A 114 0.44 -3.35 6.47
CA ILE A 114 -0.40 -2.18 6.76
C ILE A 114 0.11 -0.98 5.96
N ALA A 115 -0.80 -0.31 5.29
CA ALA A 115 -0.55 0.90 4.52
C ALA A 115 -1.17 2.09 5.27
N TYR A 116 -0.42 3.19 5.32
CA TYR A 116 -0.91 4.50 5.74
C TYR A 116 -0.73 5.48 4.58
N LEU A 117 -1.82 6.12 4.18
CA LEU A 117 -1.84 7.10 3.09
C LEU A 117 -2.38 8.42 3.62
N ASN A 118 -1.50 9.39 3.79
CA ASN A 118 -1.92 10.77 3.99
C ASN A 118 -2.29 11.35 2.62
N ALA A 119 -3.51 11.87 2.49
CA ALA A 119 -4.02 12.39 1.24
C ALA A 119 -4.64 13.77 1.41
N THR A 120 -4.63 14.53 0.32
CA THR A 120 -5.44 15.75 0.18
C THR A 120 -6.35 15.53 -1.02
N ILE A 121 -7.66 15.58 -0.78
CA ILE A 121 -8.68 15.32 -1.76
C ILE A 121 -9.41 16.62 -2.06
N SER A 122 -9.38 17.03 -3.33
CA SER A 122 -10.14 18.16 -3.84
C SER A 122 -11.25 17.65 -4.75
N ILE A 123 -12.49 18.03 -4.46
CA ILE A 123 -13.64 17.69 -5.29
C ILE A 123 -13.82 18.83 -6.29
N ALA A 124 -13.57 18.56 -7.57
CA ALA A 124 -13.88 19.51 -8.63
C ALA A 124 -15.40 19.68 -8.73
N SER A 125 -15.86 20.94 -8.76
CA SER A 125 -17.23 21.23 -9.16
C SER A 125 -17.37 20.90 -10.64
N ALA A 126 -18.32 20.05 -11.00
CA ALA A 126 -18.72 19.91 -12.40
C ALA A 126 -19.43 21.22 -12.80
N THR A 127 -18.75 22.04 -13.60
CA THR A 127 -19.38 23.12 -14.37
C THR A 127 -20.25 22.57 -15.47
#